data_AF-A0A4R4QXD4-F1
#
_entry.id   AF-A0A4R4QXD4-F1
#
_cell.length_a   1.000
_cell.length_b   1.000
_cell.length_c   1.000
_cell.angle_alpha   90.00
_cell.angle_beta   90.00
_cell.angle_gamma   90.00
#
_symmetry.space_group_name_H-M   'P 1'
#
loop_
_entity.id
_entity.type
_entity.pdbx_description
1 polymer ?
#
loop_
_entity_poly.entity_id
_entity_poly.type
_entity_poly.pdbx_seq_one_letter_code
_entity_poly.pdbx_strand_id
1 'polypeptide(L)'
;RGGVLVRAEEHVPELLLREGGTLAAIAASRRLAPLDEAGPRQGLRLAVTLLECMKHGFNATGAAEVLCVHPQTVRYRLAQLHGMFGFDIEDPAIRLEMMLLLHTWIERHGA
;
A
#
# COMPACT_ATOMS: atom_id res chain seq x y z
N ARG A 1 -27.96 14.58 -6.45
CA ARG A 1 -27.60 13.27 -5.85
C ARG A 1 -27.43 13.52 -4.36
N GLY A 2 -28.30 12.97 -3.52
CA GLY A 2 -28.17 13.11 -2.07
C GLY A 2 -27.11 12.15 -1.57
N GLY A 3 -26.00 12.67 -1.05
CA GLY A 3 -25.04 11.87 -0.29
C GLY A 3 -25.59 11.61 1.11
N VAL A 4 -25.21 10.48 1.70
CA VAL A 4 -25.42 10.22 3.12
C VAL A 4 -24.39 11.04 3.91
N LEU A 5 -24.82 11.74 4.96
CA LEU A 5 -23.91 12.39 5.89
C LEU A 5 -23.22 11.31 6.74
N VAL A 6 -21.89 11.34 6.77
CA VAL A 6 -21.04 10.45 7.56
C VAL A 6 -20.23 11.25 8.56
N ARG A 7 -19.73 10.61 9.62
CA ARG A 7 -18.86 11.24 10.61
C ARG A 7 -17.46 11.39 10.04
N ALA A 8 -16.95 12.62 10.00
CA ALA A 8 -15.65 12.91 9.39
C ALA A 8 -14.49 12.18 10.10
N GLU A 9 -14.59 12.05 11.42
CA GLU A 9 -13.62 11.36 12.27
C GLU A 9 -13.52 9.84 12.02
N GLU A 10 -14.47 9.24 11.30
CA GLU A 10 -14.43 7.83 10.88
C GLU A 10 -13.71 7.65 9.53
N HIS A 11 -13.39 8.76 8.84
CA HIS A 11 -12.78 8.81 7.50
C HIS A 11 -11.53 9.69 7.47
N VAL A 12 -10.83 9.78 8.61
CA VAL A 12 -9.68 10.68 8.78
C VAL A 12 -8.56 10.42 7.76
N PRO A 13 -8.13 9.18 7.47
CA PRO A 13 -7.07 8.94 6.49
C PRO A 13 -7.42 9.48 5.10
N GLU A 14 -8.64 9.23 4.61
CA GLU A 14 -9.11 9.71 3.31
C GLU A 14 -9.20 11.24 3.27
N LEU A 15 -9.70 11.86 4.35
CA LEU A 15 -9.78 13.32 4.46
C LEU A 15 -8.39 13.96 4.51
N LEU A 16 -7.45 13.39 5.27
CA LEU A 16 -6.07 13.85 5.32
C LEU A 16 -5.36 13.70 3.97
N LEU A 17 -5.55 12.57 3.28
CA LEU A 17 -5.00 12.37 1.94
C LEU A 17 -5.64 13.29 0.91
N ARG A 18 -6.91 13.69 1.09
CA ARG A 18 -7.56 14.67 0.23
C ARG A 18 -6.98 16.07 0.41
N GLU A 19 -6.82 16.52 1.65
CA GLU A 19 -6.22 17.82 1.96
C GLU A 19 -4.71 17.85 1.63
N GLY A 20 -4.00 16.76 1.90
CA GLY A 20 -2.56 16.60 1.69
C GLY A 20 -2.16 15.94 0.37
N GLY A 21 -3.08 15.78 -0.58
CA GLY A 21 -2.92 14.87 -1.71
C GLY A 21 -1.71 15.15 -2.60
N THR A 22 -1.34 16.42 -2.79
CA THR A 22 -0.13 16.79 -3.54
C THR A 22 1.14 16.33 -2.84
N LEU A 23 1.23 16.52 -1.51
CA LEU A 23 2.38 16.05 -0.74
C LEU A 23 2.44 14.52 -0.73
N ALA A 24 1.30 13.86 -0.52
CA ALA A 24 1.20 12.40 -0.55
C ALA A 24 1.62 11.84 -1.91
N ALA A 25 1.19 12.45 -3.03
CA ALA A 25 1.60 12.03 -4.37
C ALA A 25 3.10 12.19 -4.62
N ILE A 26 3.71 13.30 -4.18
CA ILE A 26 5.17 13.54 -4.29
C ILE A 26 5.95 12.54 -3.42
N ALA A 27 5.47 12.28 -2.21
CA ALA A 27 6.07 11.30 -1.33
C ALA A 27 5.95 9.89 -1.91
N ALA A 28 4.78 9.52 -2.43
CA ALA A 28 4.52 8.24 -3.07
C ALA A 28 5.44 8.03 -4.28
N SER A 29 5.57 9.01 -5.18
CA SER A 29 6.45 8.87 -6.35
C SER A 29 7.92 8.68 -6.00
N ARG A 30 8.37 9.16 -4.82
CA ARG A 30 9.75 8.98 -4.35
C ARG A 30 9.92 7.67 -3.60
N ARG A 31 9.06 7.41 -2.62
CA ARG A 31 9.14 6.24 -1.74
C ARG A 31 8.82 4.95 -2.47
N LEU A 32 7.91 4.99 -3.44
CA LEU A 32 7.40 3.82 -4.17
C LEU A 32 8.01 3.69 -5.57
N ALA A 33 9.03 4.49 -5.91
CA ALA A 33 9.76 4.38 -7.18
C ALA A 33 10.22 2.94 -7.51
N PRO A 34 10.67 2.10 -6.55
CA PRO A 34 10.99 0.71 -6.86
C PRO A 34 9.82 -0.10 -7.44
N LEU A 35 8.57 0.24 -7.09
CA LEU A 35 7.38 -0.41 -7.66
C LEU A 35 7.12 0.04 -9.10
N ASP A 36 7.39 1.29 -9.43
CA ASP A 36 7.32 1.82 -10.79
C ASP A 36 8.37 1.11 -11.69
N GLU A 37 9.59 0.93 -11.17
CA GLU A 37 10.68 0.24 -11.86
C GLU A 37 10.39 -1.24 -12.15
N ALA A 38 9.59 -1.90 -11.29
CA ALA A 38 9.14 -3.27 -11.54
C ALA A 38 8.17 -3.39 -12.74
N GLY A 39 7.66 -2.26 -13.23
CA GLY A 39 6.70 -2.17 -14.34
C GLY A 39 5.24 -2.23 -13.88
N PRO A 40 4.30 -1.70 -14.67
CA PRO A 40 2.96 -1.32 -14.20
C PRO A 40 2.18 -2.49 -13.58
N ARG A 41 2.15 -3.64 -14.25
CA ARG A 41 1.41 -4.81 -13.76
C ARG A 41 2.06 -5.47 -12.54
N GLN A 42 3.39 -5.55 -12.53
CA GLN A 42 4.13 -6.19 -11.44
C GLN A 42 4.16 -5.29 -10.21
N GLY A 43 4.43 -4.00 -10.40
CA GLY A 43 4.39 -2.95 -9.39
C GLY A 43 3.05 -2.92 -8.68
N LEU A 44 1.94 -2.85 -9.42
CA LEU A 44 0.59 -2.88 -8.82
C LEU A 44 0.34 -4.13 -7.99
N ARG A 45 0.73 -5.30 -8.52
CA ARG A 45 0.59 -6.57 -7.80
C ARG A 45 1.41 -6.61 -6.51
N LEU A 46 2.63 -6.08 -6.53
CA LEU A 46 3.50 -5.99 -5.36
C LEU A 46 2.98 -4.94 -4.36
N ALA A 47 2.49 -3.80 -4.83
CA ALA A 47 1.87 -2.75 -4.01
C ALA A 47 0.68 -3.29 -3.22
N VAL A 48 -0.25 -3.96 -3.91
CA VAL A 48 -1.44 -4.59 -3.29
C VAL A 48 -1.00 -5.68 -2.30
N THR A 49 0.00 -6.50 -2.68
CA THR A 49 0.52 -7.53 -1.77
C THR A 49 1.12 -6.91 -0.50
N LEU A 50 1.91 -5.84 -0.63
CA LEU A 50 2.52 -5.15 0.50
C LEU A 50 1.47 -4.53 1.42
N LEU A 51 0.46 -3.86 0.85
CA LEU A 51 -0.63 -3.25 1.63
C LEU A 51 -1.40 -4.30 2.43
N GLU A 52 -1.76 -5.43 1.83
CA GLU A 52 -2.46 -6.51 2.54
C GLU A 52 -1.55 -7.18 3.60
N CYS A 53 -0.27 -7.40 3.30
CA CYS A 53 0.68 -7.84 4.34
C CYS A 53 0.70 -6.86 5.52
N MET A 54 0.78 -5.55 5.29
CA MET A 54 0.79 -4.54 6.35
C MET A 54 -0.51 -4.53 7.16
N LYS A 55 -1.68 -4.68 6.52
CA LYS A 55 -2.97 -4.78 7.23
C LYS A 55 -3.04 -6.01 8.15
N HIS A 56 -2.40 -7.10 7.73
CA HIS A 56 -2.36 -8.36 8.48
C HIS A 56 -1.10 -8.54 9.35
N GLY A 57 -0.35 -7.46 9.62
CA GLY A 57 0.85 -7.52 10.48
C GLY A 57 1.94 -8.46 9.96
N PHE A 58 2.13 -8.47 8.64
CA PHE A 58 3.03 -9.36 7.89
C PHE A 58 2.73 -10.87 8.06
N ASN A 59 1.53 -11.22 8.54
CA ASN A 59 1.04 -12.60 8.50
C ASN A 59 0.70 -13.01 7.05
N ALA A 60 1.61 -13.76 6.44
CA ALA A 60 1.46 -14.23 5.07
C ALA A 60 0.21 -15.08 4.82
N THR A 61 -0.28 -15.82 5.82
CA THR A 61 -1.50 -16.64 5.66
C THR A 61 -2.73 -15.73 5.57
N GLY A 62 -2.88 -14.77 6.49
CA GLY A 62 -4.02 -13.84 6.47
C GLY A 62 -4.04 -12.97 5.21
N ALA A 63 -2.88 -12.47 4.77
CA ALA A 63 -2.80 -11.73 3.52
C ALA A 63 -3.12 -12.61 2.30
N ALA A 64 -2.70 -13.88 2.30
CA ALA A 64 -2.95 -14.80 1.18
C ALA A 64 -4.44 -15.12 1.01
N GLU A 65 -5.20 -15.22 2.10
CA GLU A 65 -6.65 -15.40 2.09
C GLU A 65 -7.34 -14.23 1.39
N VAL A 66 -7.03 -12.98 1.76
CA VAL A 66 -7.60 -11.78 1.13
C VAL A 66 -7.18 -11.64 -0.33
N LEU A 67 -5.92 -11.98 -0.64
CA LEU A 67 -5.38 -11.89 -2.00
C LEU A 67 -5.80 -13.05 -2.91
N CYS A 68 -6.50 -14.07 -2.39
CA CYS A 68 -6.87 -15.29 -3.10
C CYS A 68 -5.68 -15.98 -3.78
N VAL A 69 -4.56 -16.09 -3.07
CA VAL A 69 -3.34 -16.77 -3.55
C VAL A 69 -2.82 -17.77 -2.51
N HIS A 70 -1.86 -18.61 -2.90
CA HIS A 70 -1.19 -19.48 -1.94
C HIS A 70 -0.25 -18.67 -0.99
N PRO A 71 -0.14 -19.01 0.32
CA PRO A 71 0.75 -18.32 1.26
C PRO A 71 2.21 -18.22 0.80
N GLN A 72 2.73 -19.23 0.10
CA GLN A 72 4.09 -19.20 -0.46
C GLN A 72 4.27 -18.09 -1.49
N THR A 73 3.23 -17.77 -2.27
CA THR A 73 3.27 -16.68 -3.24
C THR A 73 3.39 -15.33 -2.54
N VAL A 74 2.72 -15.15 -1.39
CA VAL A 74 2.86 -13.95 -0.56
C VAL A 74 4.28 -13.84 0.00
N ARG A 75 4.82 -14.92 0.59
CA ARG A 75 6.20 -14.92 1.12
C ARG A 75 7.23 -14.60 0.05
N TYR A 76 7.08 -15.17 -1.14
CA TYR A 76 7.96 -14.89 -2.28
C TYR A 76 7.91 -13.41 -2.68
N ARG A 77 6.71 -12.84 -2.82
CA ARG A 77 6.55 -11.41 -3.13
C ARG A 77 7.07 -10.51 -2.01
N LEU A 78 6.89 -10.89 -0.75
CA LEU A 78 7.40 -10.14 0.39
C LEU A 78 8.93 -10.16 0.44
N ALA A 79 9.57 -11.30 0.13
CA ALA A 79 11.03 -11.37 -0.01
C ALA A 79 11.53 -10.49 -1.17
N GLN A 80 10.81 -10.46 -2.29
CA GLN A 80 11.10 -9.53 -3.38
C GLN A 80 10.99 -8.07 -2.92
N LEU A 81 9.93 -7.71 -2.21
CA LEU A 81 9.70 -6.36 -1.68
C LEU A 81 10.83 -5.93 -0.73
N HIS A 82 11.24 -6.80 0.19
CA HIS A 82 12.39 -6.55 1.07
C HIS A 82 13.69 -6.31 0.30
N GLY A 83 13.90 -7.01 -0.83
CA GLY A 83 15.07 -6.79 -1.69
C GLY A 83 15.00 -5.49 -2.51
N MET A 84 13.80 -4.94 -2.73
CA MET A 84 13.59 -3.72 -3.52
C MET A 84 13.68 -2.44 -2.69
N PHE A 85 13.25 -2.49 -1.42
CA PHE A 85 13.29 -1.33 -0.53
C PHE A 85 14.57 -1.30 0.28
N GLY A 86 15.28 -0.17 0.27
CA GLY A 86 16.51 0.03 1.05
C GLY A 86 16.29 0.34 2.53
N PHE A 87 15.12 0.03 3.07
CA PHE A 87 14.73 0.30 4.46
C PHE A 87 13.87 -0.84 4.99
N ASP A 88 13.77 -0.94 6.30
CA ASP A 88 12.90 -1.91 6.96
C ASP A 88 11.43 -1.51 6.75
N ILE A 89 10.75 -2.24 5.85
CA ILE A 89 9.32 -2.03 5.57
C ILE A 89 8.42 -2.50 6.71
N GLU A 90 8.95 -3.26 7.67
CA GLU A 90 8.22 -3.74 8.85
C GLU A 90 8.35 -2.79 10.06
N ASP A 91 9.26 -1.80 9.99
CA ASP A 91 9.37 -0.76 11.01
C ASP A 91 8.01 -0.05 11.21
N PRO A 92 7.50 0.07 12.45
CA PRO A 92 6.16 0.61 12.69
C PRO A 92 5.93 2.02 12.16
N ALA A 93 6.94 2.89 12.19
CA ALA A 93 6.82 4.26 11.71
C ALA A 93 6.80 4.31 10.18
N ILE A 94 7.67 3.52 9.54
CA ILE A 94 7.69 3.35 8.09
C ILE A 94 6.40 2.72 7.59
N ARG A 95 5.88 1.70 8.27
CA ARG A 95 4.64 1.02 7.90
C ARG A 95 3.46 1.97 7.83
N LEU A 96 3.31 2.87 8.81
CA LEU A 96 2.24 3.89 8.80
C LEU A 96 2.33 4.78 7.56
N GLU A 97 3.52 5.34 7.29
CA GLU A 97 3.78 6.18 6.11
C GLU A 97 3.46 5.41 4.82
N MET A 98 4.01 4.20 4.68
CA MET A 98 3.87 3.37 3.48
C MET A 98 2.41 2.96 3.22
N MET A 99 1.63 2.65 4.26
CA MET A 99 0.19 2.34 4.10
C MET A 99 -0.58 3.51 3.49
N LEU A 100 -0.30 4.75 3.90
CA LEU A 100 -0.92 5.95 3.33
C LEU A 100 -0.49 6.15 1.88
N LEU A 101 0.80 6.03 1.59
CA LEU A 101 1.33 6.22 0.23
C LEU A 101 0.86 5.14 -0.74
N LEU A 102 0.77 3.87 -0.29
CA LEU A 102 0.27 2.75 -1.09
C LEU A 102 -1.20 2.95 -1.47
N HIS A 103 -2.04 3.48 -0.56
CA HIS A 103 -3.42 3.82 -0.89
C HIS A 103 -3.49 4.81 -2.06
N THR A 104 -2.80 5.94 -1.96
CA THR A 104 -2.75 6.95 -3.03
C THR A 104 -2.13 6.40 -4.33
N TRP A 105 -1.07 5.60 -4.22
CA TRP A 105 -0.39 5.06 -5.39
C TRP A 105 -1.24 4.02 -6.12
N ILE A 106 -1.91 3.11 -5.40
CA ILE A 106 -2.79 2.08 -5.99
C ILE A 106 -3.98 2.73 -6.69
N GLU A 107 -4.62 3.74 -6.10
CA GLU A 107 -5.73 4.46 -6.74
C GLU A 107 -5.35 5.07 -8.09
N ARG A 108 -4.09 5.52 -8.22
CA ARG A 108 -3.58 6.14 -9.46
C ARG A 108 -3.13 5.14 -10.52
N HIS A 109 -2.75 3.92 -10.14
CA HIS A 109 -2.19 2.90 -11.03
C HIS A 109 -3.15 1.72 -11.28
N GLY A 110 -4.22 1.60 -10.49
CA GLY A 110 -5.27 0.59 -10.65
C GLY A 110 -6.46 1.04 -11.50
N ALA A 111 -6.49 2.31 -11.91
CA ALA A 111 -7.47 2.87 -12.85
C ALA A 111 -7.14 2.53 -14.31
#